data_AF-A0A2H1G677-F1
#
_entry.id   AF-A0A2H1G677-F1
#
_cell.length_a   1.000
_cell.length_b   1.000
_cell.length_c   1.000
_cell.angle_alpha   90.00
_cell.angle_beta   90.00
_cell.angle_gamma   90.00
#
_symmetry.space_group_name_H-M   'P 1'
#
loop_
_entity.id
_entity.type
_entity.pdbx_description
1 polymer ?
#
loop_
_entity_poly.entity_id
_entity_poly.type
_entity_poly.pdbx_seq_one_letter_code
_entity_poly.pdbx_strand_id
1 'polypeptide(L)'
;MTRLALKHRTSGQGSPQRRQMSRLDWTTLYGPICLGYITWALAVKVWPALSLGHDAFLNNTLLWTFWAPEAAFYLFFVWYARRIQRAAVHPPIRTRDERLDLFDKVRSEIHDFESFLRGWFCGAKPEDVGVEELRKWVNWAFWEGRAGEAKEKGVEAEIDEYVERIEQLVGKPFQDGPGKAKSLRLTLDPITIQPRTLAWYSLMMLADTVAIFLLKIKGFKYYRRTLTGLAAVFPPRPAALCTRRVSPAPKLSYFLRKHTSKTRLPVIYLHGIGIGILPHVDFLDDMHTALNKGAAADDHVGILAVEILQISSRLTEPIPRRAEFISQLTTLIDHHFGHGRVVLVAHSYGTILSSHVLRDPQFSARISGTLLIDPVSILLHMPDVAYNFTVRPPVRAQEWELWWFGSKDPQVAHTLGRHFFWSECVLWRDDIENLIEKHNMRFTASLSEEDLIVNTRAVRSYLTKGSIPDPVLVDSPPPPGRKHMTLQTEFPETESDAEHNRWKGSGLEVLWWNGYDHAGVLHTREDRLKLAKIVVEYCKGT
;
A
#
# COMPACT_ATOMS: atom_id res chain seq x y z
N MET A 1 -16.56 -54.84 -45.07
CA MET A 1 -15.25 -54.16 -44.97
C MET A 1 -15.49 -52.76 -44.41
N THR A 2 -15.63 -52.67 -43.10
CA THR A 2 -16.14 -51.47 -42.41
C THR A 2 -15.10 -51.07 -41.36
N ARG A 3 -14.43 -49.93 -41.58
CA ARG A 3 -13.40 -49.38 -40.67
C ARG A 3 -14.08 -48.57 -39.56
N LEU A 4 -13.92 -49.00 -38.32
CA LEU A 4 -14.20 -48.21 -37.11
C LEU A 4 -13.15 -47.10 -36.95
N ALA A 5 -13.62 -45.87 -36.72
CA ALA A 5 -12.80 -44.76 -36.25
C ALA A 5 -13.25 -44.40 -34.81
N LEU A 6 -12.39 -44.67 -33.83
CA LEU A 6 -12.55 -44.17 -32.46
C LEU A 6 -12.20 -42.67 -32.43
N LYS A 7 -13.16 -41.85 -31.99
CA LYS A 7 -13.01 -40.41 -31.78
C LYS A 7 -12.95 -40.16 -30.26
N HIS A 8 -11.76 -40.00 -29.70
CA HIS A 8 -11.59 -39.58 -28.30
C HIS A 8 -11.64 -38.05 -28.19
N ARG A 9 -12.62 -37.56 -27.42
CA ARG A 9 -12.72 -36.19 -26.89
C ARG A 9 -11.53 -35.88 -25.97
N THR A 10 -10.89 -34.74 -26.18
CA THR A 10 -10.21 -33.99 -25.11
C THR A 10 -10.56 -32.51 -25.22
N SER A 11 -11.61 -32.13 -24.48
CA SER A 11 -11.95 -30.74 -24.16
C SER A 11 -11.16 -30.33 -22.91
N GLY A 12 -10.24 -29.38 -23.08
CA GLY A 12 -9.46 -28.80 -21.99
C GLY A 12 -9.07 -27.37 -22.30
N GLN A 13 -10.04 -26.47 -22.41
CA GLN A 13 -9.78 -25.03 -22.37
C GLN A 13 -9.52 -24.62 -20.92
N GLY A 14 -8.24 -24.62 -20.55
CA GLY A 14 -7.78 -24.09 -19.27
C GLY A 14 -8.00 -22.57 -19.18
N SER A 15 -8.46 -22.13 -18.01
CA SER A 15 -8.61 -20.73 -17.59
C SER A 15 -7.42 -19.84 -17.99
N PRO A 16 -7.63 -18.55 -18.34
CA PRO A 16 -6.56 -17.62 -18.71
C PRO A 16 -5.51 -17.39 -17.59
N GLN A 17 -5.78 -17.78 -16.34
CA GLN A 17 -4.80 -17.75 -15.24
C GLN A 17 -3.61 -18.72 -15.41
N ARG A 18 -3.68 -19.74 -16.30
CA ARG A 18 -2.58 -20.73 -16.47
C ARG A 18 -1.58 -20.42 -17.58
N ARG A 19 -1.78 -19.38 -18.39
CA ARG A 19 -0.80 -18.92 -19.40
C ARG A 19 -0.16 -17.60 -18.97
N GLN A 20 0.45 -17.60 -17.79
CA GLN A 20 1.35 -16.55 -17.35
C GLN A 20 2.77 -17.13 -17.20
N MET A 21 3.27 -17.75 -18.27
CA MET A 21 4.72 -17.93 -18.44
C MET A 21 5.26 -16.60 -18.97
N SER A 22 5.34 -15.62 -18.08
CA SER A 22 6.07 -14.37 -18.29
C SER A 22 7.55 -14.68 -18.51
N ARG A 23 8.21 -13.87 -19.35
CA ARG A 23 9.64 -13.88 -19.62
C ARG A 23 10.45 -14.28 -18.37
N LEU A 24 11.29 -15.31 -18.52
CA LEU A 24 12.20 -15.79 -17.47
C LEU A 24 13.08 -14.63 -16.99
N ASP A 25 12.74 -14.03 -15.85
CA ASP A 25 13.58 -13.06 -15.17
C ASP A 25 14.68 -13.82 -14.41
N TRP A 26 15.94 -13.52 -14.73
CA TRP A 26 17.12 -14.13 -14.11
C TRP A 26 17.09 -14.06 -12.58
N THR A 27 16.54 -12.99 -12.01
CA THR A 27 16.39 -12.86 -10.55
C THR A 27 15.42 -13.87 -9.94
N THR A 28 14.40 -14.30 -10.71
CA THR A 28 13.44 -15.33 -10.29
C THR A 28 14.03 -16.73 -10.43
N LEU A 29 15.00 -16.91 -11.33
CA LEU A 29 15.68 -18.19 -11.57
C LEU A 29 16.92 -18.40 -10.72
N TYR A 30 17.51 -17.34 -10.17
CA TYR A 30 18.75 -17.42 -9.41
C TYR A 30 18.66 -18.41 -8.23
N GLY A 31 17.65 -18.27 -7.38
CA GLY A 31 17.40 -19.20 -6.26
C GLY A 31 17.22 -20.66 -6.71
N PRO A 32 16.33 -20.96 -7.69
CA PRO A 32 16.21 -22.29 -8.28
C PRO A 32 17.50 -22.86 -8.87
N ILE A 33 18.32 -22.04 -9.53
CA ILE A 33 19.62 -22.45 -10.08
C ILE A 33 20.59 -22.80 -8.95
N CYS A 34 20.68 -21.96 -7.93
CA CYS A 34 21.50 -22.24 -6.74
C CYS A 34 21.07 -23.55 -6.08
N LEU A 35 19.75 -23.76 -5.90
CA LEU A 35 19.22 -24.99 -5.35
C LEU A 35 19.57 -26.20 -6.23
N GLY A 36 19.39 -26.10 -7.55
CA GLY A 36 19.70 -27.17 -8.50
C GLY A 36 21.17 -27.57 -8.51
N TYR A 37 22.08 -26.59 -8.41
CA TYR A 37 23.51 -26.86 -8.28
C TYR A 37 23.83 -27.58 -6.96
N ILE A 38 23.29 -27.12 -5.83
CA ILE A 38 23.55 -27.74 -4.53
C ILE A 38 22.97 -29.16 -4.47
N THR A 39 21.77 -29.39 -5.02
CA THR A 39 21.20 -30.74 -5.07
C THR A 39 21.99 -31.66 -5.98
N TRP A 40 22.42 -31.20 -7.17
CA TRP A 40 23.31 -31.95 -8.05
C TRP A 40 24.64 -32.27 -7.36
N ALA A 41 25.31 -31.29 -6.78
CA ALA A 41 26.60 -31.48 -6.11
C ALA A 41 26.50 -32.47 -4.94
N LEU A 42 25.39 -32.48 -4.18
CA LEU A 42 25.13 -33.48 -3.14
C LEU A 42 24.81 -34.86 -3.73
N ALA A 43 24.03 -34.94 -4.81
CA ALA A 43 23.68 -36.20 -5.47
C ALA A 43 24.92 -36.90 -6.05
N VAL A 44 25.87 -36.16 -6.63
CA VAL A 44 27.11 -36.72 -7.16
C VAL A 44 27.99 -37.34 -6.08
N LYS A 45 27.96 -36.80 -4.84
CA LYS A 45 28.67 -37.43 -3.70
C LYS A 45 28.13 -38.82 -3.35
N VAL A 46 26.85 -39.08 -3.65
CA VAL A 46 26.19 -40.38 -3.43
C VAL A 46 26.31 -41.27 -4.67
N TRP A 47 26.18 -40.69 -5.87
CA TRP A 47 26.29 -41.38 -7.15
C TRP A 47 27.30 -40.68 -8.07
N PRO A 48 28.58 -41.08 -8.04
CA PRO A 48 29.63 -40.43 -8.82
C PRO A 48 29.37 -40.39 -10.34
N ALA A 49 28.61 -41.35 -10.88
CA ALA A 49 28.23 -41.38 -12.29
C ALA A 49 27.43 -40.13 -12.75
N LEU A 50 26.80 -39.41 -11.83
CA LEU A 50 26.08 -38.17 -12.12
C LEU A 50 26.99 -36.95 -12.29
N SER A 51 28.32 -37.09 -12.12
CA SER A 51 29.24 -35.96 -12.27
C SER A 51 29.30 -35.45 -13.71
N LEU A 52 28.98 -36.31 -14.70
CA LEU A 52 28.97 -36.00 -16.13
C LEU A 52 30.29 -35.35 -16.61
N GLY A 53 31.41 -35.65 -15.95
CA GLY A 53 32.73 -35.08 -16.27
C GLY A 53 32.96 -33.65 -15.77
N HIS A 54 32.09 -33.11 -14.92
CA HIS A 54 32.17 -31.75 -14.38
C HIS A 54 32.69 -31.69 -12.94
N ASP A 55 33.63 -32.57 -12.58
CA ASP A 55 34.13 -32.71 -11.19
C ASP A 55 34.76 -31.43 -10.62
N ALA A 56 35.32 -30.58 -11.49
CA ALA A 56 35.88 -29.27 -11.12
C ALA A 56 34.86 -28.33 -10.45
N PHE A 57 33.56 -28.49 -10.74
CA PHE A 57 32.50 -27.67 -10.16
C PHE A 57 32.00 -28.19 -8.81
N LEU A 58 32.22 -29.46 -8.47
CA LEU A 58 31.67 -30.09 -7.26
C LEU A 58 32.25 -29.51 -5.96
N ASN A 59 33.53 -29.18 -5.98
CA ASN A 59 34.29 -28.69 -4.82
C ASN A 59 34.65 -27.20 -4.91
N ASN A 60 33.98 -26.44 -5.79
CA ASN A 60 34.25 -25.01 -5.92
C ASN A 60 33.79 -24.26 -4.66
N THR A 61 34.74 -23.81 -3.84
CA THR A 61 34.49 -23.15 -2.56
C THR A 61 33.66 -21.88 -2.72
N LEU A 62 33.85 -21.11 -3.80
CA LEU A 62 33.09 -19.87 -4.03
C LEU A 62 31.61 -20.18 -4.29
N LEU A 63 31.32 -21.19 -5.13
CA LEU A 63 29.94 -21.59 -5.40
C LEU A 63 29.26 -22.09 -4.12
N TRP A 64 29.92 -22.93 -3.32
CA TRP A 64 29.37 -23.35 -2.03
C TRP A 64 29.14 -22.17 -1.07
N THR A 65 30.06 -21.21 -1.01
CA THR A 65 29.97 -20.06 -0.10
C THR A 65 28.79 -19.15 -0.41
N PHE A 66 28.50 -18.90 -1.69
CA PHE A 66 27.43 -17.99 -2.09
C PHE A 66 26.11 -18.70 -2.41
N TRP A 67 26.16 -19.85 -3.11
CA TRP A 67 24.95 -20.52 -3.59
C TRP A 67 24.30 -21.41 -2.55
N ALA A 68 25.04 -21.94 -1.57
CA ALA A 68 24.41 -22.73 -0.50
C ALA A 68 23.52 -21.87 0.42
N PRO A 69 23.96 -20.69 0.91
CA PRO A 69 23.08 -19.79 1.64
C PRO A 69 21.90 -19.31 0.80
N GLU A 70 22.12 -18.99 -0.48
CA GLU A 70 21.05 -18.56 -1.38
C GLU A 70 20.02 -19.68 -1.61
N ALA A 71 20.46 -20.93 -1.80
CA ALA A 71 19.58 -22.08 -1.93
C ALA A 71 18.73 -22.31 -0.67
N ALA A 72 19.34 -22.20 0.52
CA ALA A 72 18.62 -22.28 1.78
C ALA A 72 17.61 -21.14 1.93
N PHE A 73 17.99 -19.93 1.52
CA PHE A 73 17.12 -18.76 1.57
C PHE A 73 15.95 -18.85 0.57
N TYR A 74 16.18 -19.42 -0.62
CA TYR A 74 15.13 -19.75 -1.56
C TYR A 74 14.16 -20.79 -0.99
N LEU A 75 14.65 -21.84 -0.33
CA LEU A 75 13.80 -22.81 0.38
C LEU A 75 12.98 -22.15 1.49
N PHE A 76 13.56 -21.19 2.22
CA PHE A 76 12.80 -20.36 3.14
C PHE A 76 11.66 -19.63 2.44
N PHE A 77 11.87 -19.04 1.26
CA PHE A 77 10.79 -18.40 0.50
C PHE A 77 9.74 -19.37 -0.02
N VAL A 78 10.12 -20.59 -0.40
CA VAL A 78 9.17 -21.65 -0.77
C VAL A 78 8.26 -22.02 0.42
N TRP A 79 8.79 -22.02 1.64
CA TRP A 79 7.99 -22.16 2.86
C TRP A 79 7.18 -20.89 3.18
N TYR A 80 7.80 -19.72 3.10
CA TYR A 80 7.20 -18.43 3.44
C TYR A 80 6.01 -18.11 2.53
N ALA A 81 6.14 -18.37 1.23
CA ALA A 81 5.07 -18.23 0.25
C ALA A 81 3.83 -19.06 0.60
N ARG A 82 4.00 -20.21 1.27
CA ARG A 82 2.88 -21.01 1.81
C ARG A 82 2.38 -20.45 3.14
N ARG A 83 3.28 -20.01 4.02
CA ARG A 83 2.94 -19.44 5.33
C ARG A 83 2.05 -18.20 5.21
N ILE A 84 2.38 -17.29 4.30
CA ILE A 84 1.63 -16.02 4.14
C ILE A 84 0.23 -16.20 3.54
N GLN A 85 -0.10 -17.38 3.00
CA GLN A 85 -1.46 -17.66 2.51
C GLN A 85 -2.47 -17.84 3.64
N ARG A 86 -2.02 -17.95 4.91
CA ARG A 86 -2.92 -18.00 6.07
C ARG A 86 -3.91 -16.83 6.04
N ALA A 87 -5.11 -17.10 6.54
CA ALA A 87 -6.17 -16.10 6.61
C ALA A 87 -5.71 -14.87 7.39
N ALA A 88 -6.20 -13.71 6.97
CA ALA A 88 -5.96 -12.47 7.66
C ALA A 88 -6.57 -12.50 9.07
N VAL A 89 -5.98 -11.74 9.99
CA VAL A 89 -6.67 -11.43 11.25
C VAL A 89 -7.53 -10.20 10.98
N HIS A 90 -8.82 -10.45 10.76
CA HIS A 90 -9.76 -9.42 10.35
C HIS A 90 -10.14 -8.47 11.50
N PRO A 91 -10.57 -7.23 11.20
CA PRO A 91 -11.21 -6.35 12.17
C PRO A 91 -12.49 -6.96 12.76
N PRO A 92 -13.04 -6.39 13.85
CA PRO A 92 -14.36 -6.74 14.33
C PRO A 92 -15.38 -6.76 13.19
N ILE A 93 -16.30 -7.72 13.21
CA ILE A 93 -17.40 -7.77 12.24
C ILE A 93 -18.31 -6.57 12.52
N ARG A 94 -18.62 -5.79 11.48
CA ARG A 94 -19.57 -4.69 11.55
C ARG A 94 -20.96 -5.20 11.88
N THR A 95 -21.76 -4.43 12.61
CA THR A 95 -23.18 -4.74 12.80
C THR A 95 -23.93 -4.67 11.46
N ARG A 96 -25.15 -5.22 11.39
CA ARG A 96 -26.01 -5.10 10.19
C ARG A 96 -26.22 -3.65 9.78
N ASP A 97 -26.50 -2.77 10.74
CA ASP A 97 -26.72 -1.34 10.48
C ASP A 97 -25.44 -0.69 9.95
N GLU A 98 -24.28 -0.96 10.55
CA GLU A 98 -22.99 -0.46 10.06
C GLU A 98 -22.62 -0.97 8.66
N ARG A 99 -23.01 -2.20 8.31
CA ARG A 99 -22.82 -2.75 6.94
C ARG A 99 -23.74 -2.05 5.94
N LEU A 100 -24.99 -1.81 6.33
CA LEU A 100 -25.97 -1.12 5.49
C LEU A 100 -25.55 0.34 5.26
N ASP A 101 -25.12 1.05 6.30
CA ASP A 101 -24.58 2.40 6.19
C ASP A 101 -23.36 2.45 5.27
N LEU A 102 -22.47 1.45 5.35
CA LEU A 102 -21.31 1.35 4.44
C LEU A 102 -21.74 1.10 3.00
N PHE A 103 -22.73 0.23 2.76
CA PHE A 103 -23.28 -0.02 1.42
C PHE A 103 -23.93 1.23 0.84
N ASP A 104 -24.76 1.91 1.63
CA ASP A 104 -25.44 3.14 1.21
C ASP A 104 -24.43 4.26 0.96
N LYS A 105 -23.35 4.35 1.76
CA LYS A 105 -22.25 5.29 1.51
C LYS A 105 -21.53 4.97 0.20
N VAL A 106 -21.17 3.71 -0.06
CA VAL A 106 -20.55 3.30 -1.33
C VAL A 106 -21.47 3.63 -2.51
N ARG A 107 -22.77 3.31 -2.41
CA ARG A 107 -23.75 3.64 -3.44
C ARG A 107 -23.85 5.15 -3.69
N SER A 108 -23.81 5.97 -2.64
CA SER A 108 -23.87 7.44 -2.78
C SER A 108 -22.65 8.03 -3.48
N GLU A 109 -21.58 7.25 -3.64
CA GLU A 109 -20.29 7.63 -4.20
C GLU A 109 -20.04 6.93 -5.55
N ILE A 110 -21.11 6.47 -6.22
CA ILE A 110 -21.06 5.82 -7.53
C ILE A 110 -22.25 6.29 -8.38
N HIS A 111 -22.01 6.74 -9.62
CA HIS A 111 -23.09 7.04 -10.57
C HIS A 111 -23.48 5.82 -11.40
N ASP A 112 -22.50 5.16 -12.02
CA ASP A 112 -22.70 3.94 -12.82
C ASP A 112 -22.23 2.68 -12.06
N PHE A 113 -23.18 2.03 -11.41
CA PHE A 113 -22.92 0.80 -10.67
C PHE A 113 -22.52 -0.37 -11.57
N GLU A 114 -22.95 -0.41 -12.84
CA GLU A 114 -22.51 -1.44 -13.78
C GLU A 114 -21.01 -1.31 -14.05
N SER A 115 -20.55 -0.11 -14.40
CA SER A 115 -19.11 0.15 -14.63
C SER A 115 -18.27 -0.09 -13.38
N PHE A 116 -18.77 0.32 -12.20
CA PHE A 116 -18.15 0.01 -10.91
C PHE A 116 -17.95 -1.48 -10.70
N LEU A 117 -19.01 -2.29 -10.88
CA LEU A 117 -18.94 -3.73 -10.71
C LEU A 117 -18.01 -4.36 -11.75
N ARG A 118 -18.10 -3.94 -13.01
CA ARG A 118 -17.21 -4.43 -14.07
C ARG A 118 -15.75 -4.22 -13.71
N GLY A 119 -15.39 -3.10 -13.07
CA GLY A 119 -14.04 -2.86 -12.61
C GLY A 119 -13.56 -3.85 -11.55
N TRP A 120 -14.38 -4.13 -10.54
CA TRP A 120 -14.10 -5.14 -9.52
C TRP A 120 -14.04 -6.58 -10.08
N PHE A 121 -14.67 -6.83 -11.22
CA PHE A 121 -14.63 -8.09 -11.96
C PHE A 121 -13.62 -8.08 -13.13
N CYS A 122 -12.54 -7.31 -12.99
CA CYS A 122 -11.43 -7.26 -13.94
C CYS A 122 -11.81 -6.88 -15.38
N GLY A 123 -12.89 -6.11 -15.54
CA GLY A 123 -13.42 -5.70 -16.84
C GLY A 123 -14.31 -6.72 -17.53
N ALA A 124 -14.75 -7.75 -16.82
CA ALA A 124 -15.74 -8.68 -17.33
C ALA A 124 -17.02 -7.94 -17.74
N LYS A 125 -17.75 -8.51 -18.70
CA LYS A 125 -19.10 -8.04 -19.02
C LYS A 125 -20.06 -8.51 -17.92
N PRO A 126 -21.15 -7.79 -17.63
CA PRO A 126 -22.15 -8.23 -16.67
C PRO A 126 -22.68 -9.64 -16.97
N GLU A 127 -22.82 -9.99 -18.25
CA GLU A 127 -23.26 -11.33 -18.68
C GLU A 127 -22.28 -12.46 -18.32
N ASP A 128 -21.00 -12.14 -18.02
CA ASP A 128 -20.00 -13.12 -17.60
C ASP A 128 -19.91 -13.24 -16.06
N VAL A 129 -20.58 -12.35 -15.32
CA VAL A 129 -20.66 -12.38 -13.86
C VAL A 129 -21.83 -13.27 -13.45
N GLY A 130 -21.55 -14.30 -12.65
CA GLY A 130 -22.59 -15.14 -12.05
C GLY A 130 -22.96 -14.68 -10.65
N VAL A 131 -24.21 -14.96 -10.26
CA VAL A 131 -24.74 -14.59 -8.94
C VAL A 131 -23.89 -15.15 -7.80
N GLU A 132 -23.31 -16.35 -7.92
CA GLU A 132 -22.47 -16.92 -6.87
C GLU A 132 -21.13 -16.17 -6.71
N GLU A 133 -20.54 -15.67 -7.80
CA GLU A 133 -19.31 -14.84 -7.71
C GLU A 133 -19.63 -13.43 -7.20
N LEU A 134 -20.82 -12.92 -7.51
CA LEU A 134 -21.33 -11.68 -6.91
C LEU A 134 -21.50 -11.82 -5.38
N ARG A 135 -22.11 -12.92 -4.91
CA ARG A 135 -22.20 -13.23 -3.46
C ARG A 135 -20.83 -13.24 -2.79
N LYS A 136 -19.82 -13.84 -3.45
CA LYS A 136 -18.44 -13.87 -2.93
C LYS A 136 -17.83 -12.48 -2.84
N TRP A 137 -18.11 -11.61 -3.82
CA TRP A 137 -17.66 -10.22 -3.78
C TRP A 137 -18.36 -9.43 -2.68
N VAL A 138 -19.69 -9.56 -2.52
CA VAL A 138 -20.46 -8.91 -1.44
C VAL A 138 -19.97 -9.37 -0.06
N ASN A 139 -19.79 -10.68 0.13
CA ASN A 139 -19.23 -11.25 1.36
C ASN A 139 -17.83 -10.67 1.65
N TRP A 140 -16.96 -10.57 0.64
CA TRP A 140 -15.67 -9.91 0.83
C TRP A 140 -15.80 -8.43 1.20
N ALA A 141 -16.59 -7.67 0.45
CA ALA A 141 -16.67 -6.21 0.59
C ALA A 141 -17.25 -5.77 1.94
N PHE A 142 -18.27 -6.47 2.46
CA PHE A 142 -19.03 -6.05 3.65
C PHE A 142 -18.85 -6.97 4.87
N TRP A 143 -18.47 -8.24 4.68
CA TRP A 143 -18.18 -9.21 5.76
C TRP A 143 -16.71 -9.62 5.85
N GLU A 144 -15.84 -9.09 4.99
CA GLU A 144 -14.43 -9.48 4.90
C GLU A 144 -14.24 -10.98 4.63
N GLY A 145 -15.21 -11.63 3.99
CA GLY A 145 -15.19 -13.07 3.67
C GLY A 145 -15.70 -14.00 4.77
N ARG A 146 -16.19 -13.44 5.90
CA ARG A 146 -16.58 -14.21 7.09
C ARG A 146 -18.09 -14.41 7.25
N ALA A 147 -18.87 -14.15 6.21
CA ALA A 147 -20.27 -14.55 6.21
C ALA A 147 -20.40 -16.05 6.47
N GLY A 148 -21.14 -16.41 7.52
CA GLY A 148 -21.29 -17.80 7.98
C GLY A 148 -20.34 -18.25 9.10
N GLU A 149 -19.29 -17.48 9.45
CA GLU A 149 -18.46 -17.78 10.63
C GLU A 149 -19.12 -17.31 11.94
N ALA A 150 -19.88 -16.22 11.87
CA ALA A 150 -20.66 -15.73 13.00
C ALA A 150 -21.91 -16.59 13.18
N LYS A 151 -22.28 -16.89 14.43
CA LYS A 151 -23.59 -17.52 14.79
C LYS A 151 -24.79 -16.58 14.54
N GLU A 152 -24.61 -15.55 13.73
CA GLU A 152 -25.62 -14.56 13.40
C GLU A 152 -26.64 -15.22 12.46
N LYS A 153 -27.90 -15.31 12.90
CA LYS A 153 -28.98 -15.85 12.08
C LYS A 153 -29.33 -14.83 11.00
N GLY A 154 -29.54 -15.30 9.77
CA GLY A 154 -30.02 -14.45 8.67
C GLY A 154 -28.93 -13.82 7.79
N VAL A 155 -27.64 -14.12 8.00
CA VAL A 155 -26.54 -13.58 7.18
C VAL A 155 -26.71 -13.89 5.68
N GLU A 156 -27.12 -15.12 5.34
CA GLU A 156 -27.35 -15.48 3.94
C GLU A 156 -28.47 -14.64 3.32
N ALA A 157 -29.56 -14.41 4.06
CA ALA A 157 -30.68 -13.58 3.63
C ALA A 157 -30.30 -12.10 3.50
N GLU A 158 -29.38 -11.61 4.34
CA GLU A 158 -28.84 -10.26 4.21
C GLU A 158 -27.93 -10.14 2.97
N ILE A 159 -27.12 -11.16 2.67
CA ILE A 159 -26.35 -11.16 1.41
C ILE A 159 -27.27 -11.19 0.20
N ASP A 160 -28.34 -12.00 0.23
CA ASP A 160 -29.38 -12.02 -0.81
C ASP A 160 -29.96 -10.61 -1.00
N GLU A 161 -30.30 -9.90 0.09
CA GLU A 161 -30.81 -8.53 0.04
C GLU A 161 -29.83 -7.56 -0.66
N TYR A 162 -28.52 -7.69 -0.42
CA TYR A 162 -27.51 -6.83 -1.05
C TYR A 162 -27.34 -7.18 -2.53
N VAL A 163 -27.40 -8.46 -2.89
CA VAL A 163 -27.38 -8.91 -4.29
C VAL A 163 -28.58 -8.36 -5.05
N GLU A 164 -29.79 -8.47 -4.48
CA GLU A 164 -31.02 -7.91 -5.08
C GLU A 164 -30.92 -6.39 -5.28
N ARG A 165 -30.40 -5.66 -4.29
CA ARG A 165 -30.14 -4.21 -4.41
C ARG A 165 -29.16 -3.91 -5.53
N ILE A 166 -28.09 -4.70 -5.69
CA ILE A 166 -27.13 -4.53 -6.78
C ILE A 166 -27.78 -4.82 -8.14
N GLU A 167 -28.60 -5.86 -8.26
CA GLU A 167 -29.35 -6.16 -9.49
C GLU A 167 -30.29 -5.02 -9.88
N GLN A 168 -30.94 -4.39 -8.89
CA GLN A 168 -31.78 -3.21 -9.11
C GLN A 168 -30.95 -2.01 -9.60
N LEU A 169 -29.77 -1.78 -9.02
CA LEU A 169 -28.87 -0.69 -9.43
C LEU A 169 -28.30 -0.90 -10.84
N VAL A 170 -28.03 -2.15 -11.22
CA VAL A 170 -27.55 -2.50 -12.57
C VAL A 170 -28.70 -2.59 -13.58
N GLY A 171 -29.95 -2.73 -13.11
CA GLY A 171 -31.16 -2.77 -13.94
C GLY A 171 -31.44 -4.12 -14.61
N LYS A 172 -30.71 -5.19 -14.25
CA LYS A 172 -30.89 -6.55 -14.76
C LYS A 172 -30.37 -7.60 -13.76
N PRO A 173 -31.00 -8.79 -13.70
CA PRO A 173 -30.51 -9.88 -12.87
C PRO A 173 -29.23 -10.50 -13.43
N PHE A 174 -28.41 -11.09 -12.56
CA PHE A 174 -27.22 -11.85 -12.97
C PHE A 174 -27.58 -13.29 -13.34
N GLN A 175 -26.72 -13.94 -14.13
CA GLN A 175 -26.93 -15.35 -14.49
C GLN A 175 -26.76 -16.26 -13.26
N ASP A 176 -27.52 -17.35 -13.24
CA ASP A 176 -27.37 -18.39 -12.23
C ASP A 176 -25.99 -19.05 -12.27
N GLY A 177 -25.50 -19.45 -11.09
CA GLY A 177 -24.20 -20.10 -10.91
C GLY A 177 -23.02 -19.12 -10.79
N PRO A 178 -21.78 -19.62 -10.96
CA PRO A 178 -20.56 -18.81 -10.78
C PRO A 178 -20.22 -17.90 -11.96
N GLY A 179 -20.76 -18.16 -13.15
CA GLY A 179 -20.34 -17.44 -14.36
C GLY A 179 -18.89 -17.73 -14.76
N LYS A 180 -18.29 -16.84 -15.57
CA LYS A 180 -16.90 -16.96 -16.08
C LYS A 180 -15.94 -15.96 -15.44
N ALA A 181 -16.46 -14.86 -14.93
CA ALA A 181 -15.69 -13.79 -14.32
C ALA A 181 -15.27 -14.14 -12.88
N LYS A 182 -14.18 -13.54 -12.41
CA LYS A 182 -13.77 -13.59 -11.00
C LYS A 182 -13.63 -12.17 -10.49
N SER A 183 -14.13 -11.94 -9.28
CA SER A 183 -13.95 -10.67 -8.58
C SER A 183 -12.57 -10.58 -7.92
N LEU A 184 -12.07 -9.35 -7.81
CA LEU A 184 -10.92 -9.03 -6.96
C LEU A 184 -11.35 -8.97 -5.50
N ARG A 185 -10.65 -9.71 -4.63
CA ARG A 185 -10.91 -9.78 -3.19
C ARG A 185 -9.58 -9.70 -2.45
N LEU A 186 -9.04 -8.48 -2.36
CA LEU A 186 -7.65 -8.20 -1.99
C LEU A 186 -7.14 -8.96 -0.74
N THR A 187 -7.95 -9.01 0.32
CA THR A 187 -7.59 -9.63 1.60
C THR A 187 -7.71 -11.16 1.63
N LEU A 188 -8.38 -11.73 0.63
CA LEU A 188 -8.70 -13.17 0.54
C LEU A 188 -7.97 -13.87 -0.60
N ASP A 189 -7.72 -13.16 -1.70
CA ASP A 189 -7.08 -13.72 -2.87
C ASP A 189 -5.64 -14.17 -2.57
N PRO A 190 -5.10 -15.12 -3.36
CA PRO A 190 -3.75 -15.64 -3.14
C PRO A 190 -2.68 -14.54 -3.25
N ILE A 191 -1.79 -14.48 -2.27
CA ILE A 191 -0.68 -13.53 -2.30
C ILE A 191 0.38 -14.06 -3.25
N THR A 192 0.75 -13.25 -4.23
CA THR A 192 1.81 -13.59 -5.18
C THR A 192 3.06 -12.79 -4.85
N ILE A 193 4.11 -13.47 -4.40
CA ILE A 193 5.41 -12.85 -4.08
C ILE A 193 6.48 -13.30 -5.06
N GLN A 194 7.55 -12.52 -5.15
CA GLN A 194 8.79 -12.96 -5.77
C GLN A 194 9.86 -13.13 -4.69
N PRO A 195 10.52 -14.30 -4.61
CA PRO A 195 11.67 -14.49 -3.74
C PRO A 195 12.73 -13.42 -4.01
N ARG A 196 13.28 -12.84 -2.94
CA ARG A 196 14.35 -11.85 -3.02
C ARG A 196 15.67 -12.52 -2.64
N THR A 197 16.77 -12.07 -3.23
CA THR A 197 18.08 -12.69 -2.97
C THR A 197 18.72 -12.18 -1.68
N LEU A 198 19.73 -12.89 -1.18
CA LEU A 198 20.52 -12.37 -0.06
C LEU A 198 21.25 -11.07 -0.42
N ALA A 199 21.64 -10.90 -1.69
CA ALA A 199 22.22 -9.66 -2.20
C ALA A 199 21.23 -8.48 -2.10
N TRP A 200 19.95 -8.71 -2.44
CA TRP A 200 18.89 -7.71 -2.29
C TRP A 200 18.75 -7.24 -0.84
N TYR A 201 18.67 -8.18 0.11
CA TYR A 201 18.58 -7.82 1.52
C TYR A 201 19.87 -7.20 2.08
N SER A 202 21.03 -7.53 1.51
CA SER A 202 22.28 -6.82 1.84
C SER A 202 22.24 -5.37 1.40
N LEU A 203 21.66 -5.07 0.22
CA LEU A 203 21.42 -3.70 -0.23
C LEU A 203 20.42 -2.98 0.71
N MET A 204 19.35 -3.65 1.14
CA MET A 204 18.39 -3.07 2.08
C MET A 204 19.03 -2.75 3.44
N MET A 205 19.93 -3.60 3.94
CA MET A 205 20.72 -3.34 5.15
C MET A 205 21.64 -2.12 4.99
N LEU A 206 22.26 -1.96 3.81
CA LEU A 206 23.08 -0.79 3.49
C LEU A 206 22.23 0.48 3.42
N ALA A 207 21.11 0.46 2.67
CA ALA A 207 20.19 1.58 2.56
C ALA A 207 19.67 2.04 3.93
N ASP A 208 19.34 1.09 4.81
CA ASP A 208 18.96 1.34 6.21
C ASP A 208 20.05 2.09 6.99
N THR A 209 21.28 1.59 6.90
CA THR A 209 22.45 2.17 7.57
C THR A 209 22.73 3.58 7.07
N VAL A 210 22.67 3.79 5.76
CA VAL A 210 22.82 5.11 5.13
C VAL A 210 21.73 6.06 5.60
N ALA A 211 20.46 5.64 5.61
CA ALA A 211 19.35 6.48 6.06
C ALA A 211 19.52 6.94 7.52
N ILE A 212 19.85 6.01 8.42
CA ILE A 212 20.10 6.32 9.84
C ILE A 212 21.26 7.30 9.98
N PHE A 213 22.35 7.07 9.24
CA PHE A 213 23.54 7.93 9.28
C PHE A 213 23.26 9.34 8.75
N LEU A 214 22.61 9.47 7.59
CA LEU A 214 22.28 10.76 6.98
C LEU A 214 21.36 11.58 7.88
N LEU A 215 20.30 10.95 8.41
CA LEU A 215 19.38 11.64 9.34
C LEU A 215 20.09 12.05 10.63
N LYS A 216 21.01 11.22 11.13
CA LYS A 216 21.83 11.57 12.30
C LYS A 216 22.72 12.80 12.03
N ILE A 217 23.38 12.87 10.87
CA ILE A 217 24.16 14.04 10.46
C ILE A 217 23.27 15.28 10.37
N LYS A 218 22.06 15.12 9.81
CA LYS A 218 21.06 16.18 9.70
C LYS A 218 20.41 16.55 11.04
N GLY A 219 20.81 15.93 12.16
CA GLY A 219 20.39 16.30 13.51
C GLY A 219 19.19 15.54 14.07
N PHE A 220 18.70 14.52 13.37
CA PHE A 220 17.65 13.62 13.88
C PHE A 220 18.22 12.59 14.84
N LYS A 221 17.45 12.29 15.88
CA LYS A 221 17.76 11.24 16.86
C LYS A 221 16.96 9.99 16.51
N TYR A 222 17.64 8.90 16.22
CA TYR A 222 17.01 7.61 15.99
C TYR A 222 16.66 6.91 17.31
N TYR A 223 15.42 6.43 17.40
CA TYR A 223 14.89 5.59 18.48
C TYR A 223 14.59 4.20 17.92
N ARG A 224 15.33 3.22 18.41
CA ARG A 224 15.19 1.83 17.97
C ARG A 224 14.10 1.10 18.74
N ARG A 225 13.63 0.00 18.19
CA ARG A 225 12.83 -0.98 18.91
C ARG A 225 13.67 -1.70 19.98
N THR A 226 13.00 -2.51 20.81
CA THR A 226 13.70 -3.41 21.77
C THR A 226 14.67 -4.33 21.03
N LEU A 227 15.64 -4.91 21.74
CA LEU A 227 16.61 -5.83 21.11
C LEU A 227 15.92 -7.05 20.49
N THR A 228 14.87 -7.55 21.14
CA THR A 228 14.01 -8.61 20.59
C THR A 228 13.27 -8.16 19.33
N GLY A 229 12.75 -6.93 19.33
CA GLY A 229 12.10 -6.33 18.15
C GLY A 229 13.07 -6.11 16.98
N LEU A 230 14.33 -5.77 17.25
CA LEU A 230 15.37 -5.67 16.22
C LEU A 230 15.74 -7.04 15.64
N ALA A 231 15.87 -8.07 16.48
CA ALA A 231 16.16 -9.43 16.03
C ALA A 231 15.02 -10.06 15.21
N ALA A 232 13.79 -9.54 15.33
CA ALA A 232 12.63 -9.95 14.54
C ALA A 232 12.60 -9.36 13.12
N VAL A 233 13.58 -8.53 12.74
CA VAL A 233 13.66 -7.89 11.43
C VAL A 233 14.81 -8.46 10.62
N PHE A 234 14.53 -8.87 9.39
CA PHE A 234 15.53 -9.26 8.40
C PHE A 234 15.45 -8.31 7.18
N PRO A 235 16.58 -7.77 6.70
CA PRO A 235 17.95 -8.05 7.13
C PRO A 235 18.26 -7.45 8.51
N PRO A 236 19.32 -7.93 9.18
CA PRO A 236 19.80 -7.33 10.42
C PRO A 236 20.08 -5.83 10.24
N ARG A 237 19.87 -5.05 11.32
CA ARG A 237 20.00 -3.59 11.30
C ARG A 237 21.15 -3.12 12.20
N PRO A 238 22.41 -3.25 11.77
CA PRO A 238 23.57 -2.96 12.63
C PRO A 238 23.63 -1.49 13.09
N ALA A 239 23.27 -0.54 12.21
CA ALA A 239 23.24 0.88 12.56
C ALA A 239 22.26 1.21 13.69
N ALA A 240 21.18 0.44 13.82
CA ALA A 240 20.23 0.58 14.92
C ALA A 240 20.87 0.24 16.29
N LEU A 241 21.86 -0.65 16.34
CA LEU A 241 22.56 -1.00 17.58
C LEU A 241 23.47 0.13 18.09
N CYS A 242 23.82 1.10 17.24
CA CYS A 242 24.64 2.24 17.62
C CYS A 242 23.89 3.29 18.46
N THR A 243 22.57 3.17 18.62
CA THR A 243 21.78 4.05 19.51
C THR A 243 21.40 3.34 20.81
N ARG A 244 21.54 4.07 21.92
CA ARG A 244 21.05 3.66 23.25
C ARG A 244 19.58 4.02 23.47
N ARG A 245 18.96 4.80 22.56
CA ARG A 245 17.58 5.28 22.71
C ARG A 245 16.60 4.20 22.26
N VAL A 246 15.76 3.77 23.18
CA VAL A 246 14.72 2.78 22.94
C VAL A 246 13.38 3.50 22.79
N SER A 247 12.58 3.08 21.82
CA SER A 247 11.23 3.57 21.62
C SER A 247 10.34 3.22 22.82
N PRO A 248 9.52 4.16 23.34
CA PRO A 248 8.50 3.84 24.33
C PRO A 248 7.34 3.05 23.71
N ALA A 249 7.21 3.02 22.38
CA ALA A 249 6.26 2.19 21.64
C ALA A 249 6.99 0.99 20.99
N PRO A 250 6.86 -0.25 21.52
CA PRO A 250 7.75 -1.36 21.22
C PRO A 250 7.73 -1.86 19.75
N LYS A 251 6.67 -1.61 18.98
CA LYS A 251 6.58 -2.00 17.56
C LYS A 251 7.06 -0.91 16.61
N LEU A 252 7.22 0.33 17.06
CA LEU A 252 7.58 1.46 16.21
C LEU A 252 9.02 1.91 16.49
N SER A 253 9.83 1.96 15.45
CA SER A 253 11.04 2.79 15.42
C SER A 253 10.73 4.13 14.75
N TYR A 254 11.51 5.16 15.05
CA TYR A 254 11.28 6.49 14.49
C TYR A 254 12.52 7.38 14.60
N PHE A 255 12.49 8.47 13.85
CA PHE A 255 13.45 9.56 13.90
C PHE A 255 12.81 10.79 14.53
N LEU A 256 13.54 11.45 15.42
CA LEU A 256 13.02 12.59 16.17
C LEU A 256 13.92 13.83 16.04
N ARG A 257 13.33 14.95 15.63
CA ARG A 257 13.79 16.29 16.02
C ARG A 257 13.05 16.72 17.26
N LYS A 258 13.79 17.11 18.29
CA LYS A 258 13.21 17.50 19.58
C LYS A 258 12.35 18.74 19.38
N HIS A 259 11.15 18.72 19.95
CA HIS A 259 10.29 19.88 20.07
C HIS A 259 10.68 20.70 21.31
N THR A 260 10.83 22.01 21.14
CA THR A 260 11.04 22.96 22.24
C THR A 260 10.07 24.14 22.19
N SER A 261 9.53 24.46 21.02
CA SER A 261 8.56 25.54 20.85
C SER A 261 7.33 25.36 21.73
N LYS A 262 6.87 26.49 22.28
CA LYS A 262 5.64 26.59 23.09
C LYS A 262 4.48 27.20 22.30
N THR A 263 4.77 27.79 21.15
CA THR A 263 3.81 28.54 20.33
C THR A 263 3.48 27.82 19.03
N ARG A 264 4.37 26.95 18.56
CA ARG A 264 4.23 26.24 17.28
C ARG A 264 4.00 24.75 17.50
N LEU A 265 3.25 24.12 16.62
CA LEU A 265 2.85 22.72 16.75
C LEU A 265 3.92 21.77 16.18
N PRO A 266 4.16 20.60 16.79
CA PRO A 266 5.09 19.60 16.25
C PRO A 266 4.47 18.80 15.11
N VAL A 267 5.33 18.16 14.32
CA VAL A 267 4.96 17.44 13.10
C VAL A 267 5.14 15.93 13.27
N ILE A 268 4.18 15.15 12.77
CA ILE A 268 4.28 13.71 12.60
C ILE A 268 4.40 13.42 11.10
N TYR A 269 5.37 12.58 10.73
CA TYR A 269 5.58 12.17 9.35
C TYR A 269 5.41 10.66 9.18
N LEU A 270 4.54 10.24 8.25
CA LEU A 270 4.27 8.85 7.88
C LEU A 270 4.65 8.62 6.41
N HIS A 271 5.63 7.75 6.16
CA HIS A 271 6.16 7.54 4.80
C HIS A 271 5.40 6.46 4.00
N GLY A 272 5.72 6.39 2.70
CA GLY A 272 5.12 5.44 1.75
C GLY A 272 5.87 4.12 1.63
N ILE A 273 5.40 3.23 0.75
CA ILE A 273 6.11 1.99 0.39
C ILE A 273 7.45 2.35 -0.27
N GLY A 274 8.51 1.60 0.02
CA GLY A 274 9.81 1.80 -0.62
C GLY A 274 10.96 1.14 0.12
N ILE A 275 12.14 1.75 0.09
CA ILE A 275 13.37 1.23 0.75
C ILE A 275 13.56 1.76 2.18
N GLY A 276 12.46 2.04 2.88
CA GLY A 276 12.45 2.70 4.18
C GLY A 276 12.43 4.22 4.06
N ILE A 277 12.92 4.91 5.10
CA ILE A 277 12.87 6.39 5.17
C ILE A 277 13.86 7.07 4.21
N LEU A 278 14.76 6.32 3.55
CA LEU A 278 15.85 6.88 2.74
C LEU A 278 15.39 7.90 1.67
N PRO A 279 14.33 7.65 0.88
CA PRO A 279 13.84 8.62 -0.12
C PRO A 279 13.31 9.92 0.50
N HIS A 280 13.02 9.91 1.79
CA HIS A 280 12.41 11.03 2.51
C HIS A 280 13.42 11.86 3.31
N VAL A 281 14.70 11.47 3.33
CA VAL A 281 15.74 12.12 4.13
C VAL A 281 15.86 13.60 3.78
N ASP A 282 15.89 13.95 2.50
CA ASP A 282 16.02 15.34 2.08
C ASP A 282 14.75 16.15 2.33
N PHE A 283 13.57 15.54 2.20
CA PHE A 283 12.31 16.21 2.58
C PHE A 283 12.22 16.49 4.07
N LEU A 284 12.61 15.54 4.91
CA LEU A 284 12.67 15.74 6.35
C LEU A 284 13.64 16.85 6.76
N ASP A 285 14.76 16.99 6.04
CA ASP A 285 15.77 18.02 6.28
C ASP A 285 15.36 19.41 5.77
N ASP A 286 14.80 19.48 4.56
CA ASP A 286 14.26 20.72 3.99
C ASP A 286 13.08 21.21 4.84
N MET A 287 12.21 20.31 5.30
CA MET A 287 11.13 20.62 6.25
C MET A 287 11.67 21.11 7.59
N HIS A 288 12.65 20.42 8.18
CA HIS A 288 13.30 20.88 9.41
C HIS A 288 13.89 22.29 9.24
N THR A 289 14.59 22.51 8.14
CA THR A 289 15.25 23.79 7.82
C THR A 289 14.21 24.89 7.66
N ALA A 290 13.14 24.65 6.90
CA ALA A 290 12.06 25.61 6.72
C ALA A 290 11.37 25.97 8.05
N LEU A 291 11.21 25.01 8.95
CA LEU A 291 10.59 25.22 10.26
C LEU A 291 11.50 25.95 11.26
N ASN A 292 12.82 25.71 11.25
CA ASN A 292 13.68 26.04 12.39
C ASN A 292 14.87 26.94 12.05
N LYS A 293 15.18 27.18 10.77
CA LYS A 293 16.32 28.03 10.40
C LYS A 293 16.09 29.46 10.91
N GLY A 294 16.98 29.93 11.78
CA GLY A 294 16.89 31.26 12.38
C GLY A 294 15.99 31.36 13.62
N ALA A 295 15.36 30.25 14.04
CA ALA A 295 14.60 30.20 15.28
C ALA A 295 15.52 30.10 16.51
N ALA A 296 15.04 30.57 17.66
CA ALA A 296 15.73 30.41 18.93
C ALA A 296 15.71 28.93 19.37
N ALA A 297 16.68 28.52 20.19
CA ALA A 297 16.84 27.11 20.59
C ALA A 297 15.64 26.57 21.41
N ASP A 298 14.94 27.45 22.12
CA ASP A 298 13.72 27.16 22.87
C ASP A 298 12.44 27.28 22.02
N ASP A 299 12.58 27.59 20.73
CA ASP A 299 11.49 27.67 19.76
C ASP A 299 11.78 26.77 18.56
N HIS A 300 12.10 25.49 18.76
CA HIS A 300 12.21 24.53 17.67
C HIS A 300 10.95 23.67 17.54
N VAL A 301 10.40 23.60 16.32
CA VAL A 301 9.35 22.66 15.95
C VAL A 301 9.95 21.26 15.83
N GLY A 302 9.39 20.32 16.60
CA GLY A 302 9.79 18.92 16.56
C GLY A 302 9.19 18.19 15.37
N ILE A 303 9.88 17.15 14.92
CA ILE A 303 9.46 16.31 13.80
C ILE A 303 9.65 14.86 14.23
N LEU A 304 8.57 14.09 14.27
CA LEU A 304 8.56 12.67 14.56
C LEU A 304 8.25 11.91 13.26
N ALA A 305 9.27 11.34 12.64
CA ALA A 305 9.13 10.53 11.43
C ALA A 305 9.10 9.05 11.81
N VAL A 306 7.92 8.43 11.70
CA VAL A 306 7.70 7.02 12.03
C VAL A 306 8.30 6.15 10.95
N GLU A 307 9.02 5.12 11.35
CA GLU A 307 9.58 4.13 10.43
C GLU A 307 8.66 2.90 10.33
N ILE A 308 8.10 2.67 9.15
CA ILE A 308 7.10 1.63 8.87
C ILE A 308 7.81 0.48 8.14
N LEU A 309 8.41 -0.44 8.89
CA LEU A 309 9.27 -1.49 8.34
C LEU A 309 8.54 -2.49 7.43
N GLN A 310 7.24 -2.67 7.66
CA GLN A 310 6.39 -3.64 6.97
C GLN A 310 6.10 -3.28 5.52
N ILE A 311 6.35 -2.02 5.15
CA ILE A 311 6.22 -1.52 3.78
C ILE A 311 7.58 -1.11 3.18
N SER A 312 8.68 -1.52 3.83
CA SER A 312 10.02 -1.03 3.52
C SER A 312 10.93 -2.07 2.85
N SER A 313 10.39 -3.14 2.25
CA SER A 313 11.17 -4.28 1.72
C SER A 313 12.06 -4.99 2.77
N ARG A 314 11.55 -5.16 4.01
CA ARG A 314 12.16 -5.97 5.08
C ARG A 314 11.21 -7.09 5.46
N LEU A 315 11.73 -8.27 5.80
CA LEU A 315 10.92 -9.30 6.46
C LEU A 315 10.81 -8.97 7.95
N THR A 316 9.60 -8.91 8.47
CA THR A 316 9.33 -8.53 9.86
C THR A 316 7.97 -9.07 10.29
N GLU A 317 7.55 -8.80 11.51
CA GLU A 317 6.19 -9.09 11.92
C GLU A 317 5.15 -8.36 11.04
N PRO A 318 3.88 -8.82 11.07
CA PRO A 318 2.77 -8.08 10.49
C PRO A 318 2.71 -6.61 10.91
N ILE A 319 2.12 -5.77 10.05
CA ILE A 319 1.87 -4.36 10.39
C ILE A 319 0.88 -4.32 11.57
N PRO A 320 1.05 -3.39 12.54
CA PRO A 320 0.10 -3.25 13.64
C PRO A 320 -1.30 -2.97 13.10
N ARG A 321 -2.31 -3.56 13.73
CA ARG A 321 -3.72 -3.27 13.42
C ARG A 321 -4.07 -1.84 13.83
N ARG A 322 -5.14 -1.28 13.27
CA ARG A 322 -5.64 0.07 13.55
C ARG A 322 -5.53 0.48 15.02
N ALA A 323 -6.19 -0.25 15.93
CA ALA A 323 -6.20 0.08 17.35
C ALA A 323 -4.80 0.06 18.01
N GLU A 324 -3.95 -0.91 17.64
CA GLU A 324 -2.59 -1.02 18.16
C GLU A 324 -1.68 0.09 17.60
N PHE A 325 -1.85 0.44 16.32
CA PHE A 325 -1.13 1.54 15.69
C PHE A 325 -1.47 2.88 16.35
N ILE A 326 -2.76 3.17 16.54
CA ILE A 326 -3.26 4.37 17.21
C ILE A 326 -2.72 4.45 18.65
N SER A 327 -2.81 3.36 19.42
CA SER A 327 -2.29 3.31 20.79
C SER A 327 -0.78 3.60 20.85
N GLN A 328 0.00 2.99 19.96
CA GLN A 328 1.44 3.21 19.92
C GLN A 328 1.82 4.62 19.46
N LEU A 329 1.15 5.14 18.44
CA LEU A 329 1.41 6.50 17.97
C LEU A 329 1.03 7.54 19.04
N THR A 330 -0.09 7.34 19.73
CA THR A 330 -0.51 8.17 20.87
C THR A 330 0.56 8.16 21.97
N THR A 331 1.08 6.98 22.33
CA THR A 331 2.18 6.84 23.30
C THR A 331 3.42 7.64 22.89
N LEU A 332 3.79 7.61 21.59
CA LEU A 332 4.93 8.37 21.08
C LEU A 332 4.71 9.89 21.20
N ILE A 333 3.51 10.36 20.85
CA ILE A 333 3.17 11.78 20.88
C ILE A 333 3.13 12.26 22.33
N ASP A 334 2.44 11.55 23.20
CA ASP A 334 2.32 11.96 24.61
C ASP A 334 3.70 12.01 25.28
N HIS A 335 4.58 11.07 24.94
CA HIS A 335 5.94 11.05 25.44
C HIS A 335 6.80 12.23 24.95
N HIS A 336 6.69 12.64 23.67
CA HIS A 336 7.61 13.66 23.10
C HIS A 336 7.01 15.07 23.00
N PHE A 337 5.71 15.16 22.81
CA PHE A 337 4.97 16.38 22.50
C PHE A 337 3.88 16.68 23.54
N GLY A 338 3.61 15.76 24.48
CA GLY A 338 2.52 15.89 25.44
C GLY A 338 1.14 15.76 24.79
N HIS A 339 0.09 16.22 25.48
CA HIS A 339 -1.32 16.06 25.05
C HIS A 339 -1.80 17.14 24.07
N GLY A 340 -0.89 17.96 23.53
CA GLY A 340 -1.22 19.06 22.62
C GLY A 340 -1.64 18.60 21.22
N ARG A 341 -1.99 19.59 20.38
CA ARG A 341 -2.24 19.38 18.96
C ARG A 341 -0.94 19.20 18.19
N VAL A 342 -1.03 18.53 17.04
CA VAL A 342 0.07 18.20 16.15
C VAL A 342 -0.33 18.40 14.68
N VAL A 343 0.65 18.50 13.79
CA VAL A 343 0.44 18.50 12.34
C VAL A 343 0.79 17.12 11.79
N LEU A 344 -0.08 16.56 10.95
CA LEU A 344 0.13 15.27 10.29
C LEU A 344 0.62 15.50 8.86
N VAL A 345 1.69 14.81 8.48
CA VAL A 345 2.19 14.81 7.11
C VAL A 345 2.37 13.36 6.69
N ALA A 346 1.83 12.98 5.54
CA ALA A 346 1.91 11.62 5.08
C ALA A 346 2.06 11.53 3.57
N HIS A 347 2.74 10.48 3.12
CA HIS A 347 2.99 10.21 1.72
C HIS A 347 2.54 8.82 1.32
N SER A 348 1.84 8.69 0.18
CA SER A 348 1.48 7.40 -0.42
C SER A 348 0.82 6.48 0.60
N TYR A 349 1.30 5.25 0.83
CA TYR A 349 0.78 4.32 1.83
C TYR A 349 0.68 4.92 3.26
N GLY A 350 1.51 5.89 3.62
CA GLY A 350 1.38 6.60 4.90
C GLY A 350 0.03 7.29 5.09
N THR A 351 -0.67 7.61 3.99
CA THR A 351 -2.03 8.17 4.01
C THR A 351 -3.09 7.17 4.47
N ILE A 352 -2.84 5.86 4.31
CA ILE A 352 -3.66 4.78 4.86
C ILE A 352 -3.58 4.77 6.39
N LEU A 353 -2.37 4.89 6.93
CA LEU A 353 -2.19 5.03 8.37
C LEU A 353 -2.73 6.37 8.89
N SER A 354 -2.74 7.39 8.04
CA SER A 354 -3.34 8.69 8.36
C SER A 354 -4.86 8.61 8.43
N SER A 355 -5.53 7.84 7.59
CA SER A 355 -6.99 7.68 7.68
C SER A 355 -7.40 7.01 9.00
N HIS A 356 -6.61 6.05 9.51
CA HIS A 356 -6.82 5.50 10.85
C HIS A 356 -6.76 6.57 11.94
N VAL A 357 -5.83 7.52 11.84
CA VAL A 357 -5.65 8.64 12.77
C VAL A 357 -6.80 9.64 12.66
N LEU A 358 -7.14 10.03 11.44
CA LEU A 358 -8.17 11.03 11.16
C LEU A 358 -9.58 10.53 11.48
N ARG A 359 -9.82 9.22 11.41
CA ARG A 359 -11.11 8.59 11.76
C ARG A 359 -11.17 8.12 13.21
N ASP A 360 -10.14 8.33 14.03
CA ASP A 360 -10.20 8.10 15.47
C ASP A 360 -10.68 9.38 16.19
N PRO A 361 -11.82 9.38 16.89
CA PRO A 361 -12.39 10.61 17.46
C PRO A 361 -11.50 11.32 18.49
N GLN A 362 -10.66 10.58 19.22
CA GLN A 362 -9.78 11.17 20.23
C GLN A 362 -8.53 11.75 19.58
N PHE A 363 -7.98 11.05 18.60
CA PHE A 363 -6.77 11.47 17.92
C PHE A 363 -7.04 12.60 16.92
N SER A 364 -8.12 12.52 16.15
CA SER A 364 -8.45 13.53 15.14
C SER A 364 -8.62 14.93 15.73
N ALA A 365 -9.16 15.03 16.95
CA ALA A 365 -9.24 16.27 17.71
C ALA A 365 -7.87 16.92 17.99
N ARG A 366 -6.79 16.13 17.98
CA ARG A 366 -5.41 16.59 18.17
C ARG A 366 -4.73 17.00 16.87
N ILE A 367 -5.32 16.78 15.69
CA ILE A 367 -4.71 17.17 14.42
C ILE A 367 -5.11 18.61 14.08
N SER A 368 -4.15 19.54 14.02
CA SER A 368 -4.39 20.94 13.60
C SER A 368 -4.43 21.12 12.10
N GLY A 369 -3.60 20.37 11.39
CA GLY A 369 -3.64 20.32 9.95
C GLY A 369 -2.97 19.08 9.42
N THR A 370 -3.32 18.74 8.19
CA THR A 370 -2.78 17.56 7.50
C THR A 370 -2.35 17.88 6.08
N LEU A 371 -1.16 17.41 5.70
CA LEU A 371 -0.67 17.42 4.33
C LEU A 371 -0.52 15.97 3.86
N LEU A 372 -1.39 15.56 2.92
CA LEU A 372 -1.31 14.24 2.29
C LEU A 372 -0.70 14.37 0.90
N ILE A 373 0.41 13.68 0.67
CA ILE A 373 1.17 13.70 -0.60
C ILE A 373 0.87 12.41 -1.35
N ASP A 374 0.31 12.54 -2.55
CA ASP A 374 -0.17 11.45 -3.41
C ASP A 374 -1.04 10.43 -2.63
N PRO A 375 -2.19 10.86 -2.08
CA PRO A 375 -3.00 10.06 -1.17
C PRO A 375 -3.70 8.90 -1.87
N VAL A 376 -3.33 7.67 -1.50
CA VAL A 376 -4.02 6.43 -1.91
C VAL A 376 -5.27 6.14 -1.07
N SER A 377 -5.51 6.89 0.01
CA SER A 377 -6.66 6.70 0.90
C SER A 377 -7.98 7.29 0.35
N ILE A 378 -7.91 8.16 -0.66
CA ILE A 378 -9.07 8.88 -1.21
C ILE A 378 -9.58 8.13 -2.43
N LEU A 379 -10.92 7.99 -2.56
CA LEU A 379 -11.58 7.15 -3.57
C LEU A 379 -11.16 5.67 -3.57
N LEU A 380 -10.60 5.17 -2.46
CA LEU A 380 -10.06 3.81 -2.36
C LEU A 380 -11.11 2.69 -2.54
N HIS A 381 -12.41 3.01 -2.43
CA HIS A 381 -13.50 2.08 -2.71
C HIS A 381 -13.66 1.80 -4.21
N MET A 382 -13.06 2.62 -5.08
CA MET A 382 -13.02 2.41 -6.52
C MET A 382 -12.04 1.29 -6.90
N PRO A 383 -12.30 0.57 -8.01
CA PRO A 383 -11.50 -0.59 -8.40
C PRO A 383 -10.13 -0.24 -9.01
N ASP A 384 -9.85 1.03 -9.34
CA ASP A 384 -8.68 1.45 -10.11
C ASP A 384 -7.36 1.17 -9.40
N VAL A 385 -7.24 1.56 -8.12
CA VAL A 385 -6.03 1.30 -7.32
C VAL A 385 -5.78 -0.21 -7.21
N ALA A 386 -6.83 -0.98 -6.86
CA ALA A 386 -6.75 -2.43 -6.75
C ALA A 386 -6.33 -3.09 -8.07
N TYR A 387 -6.97 -2.70 -9.18
CA TYR A 387 -6.71 -3.25 -10.51
C TYR A 387 -5.30 -2.90 -11.00
N ASN A 388 -4.92 -1.63 -10.91
CA ASN A 388 -3.63 -1.13 -11.40
C ASN A 388 -2.45 -1.69 -10.58
N PHE A 389 -2.65 -1.96 -9.29
CA PHE A 389 -1.59 -2.49 -8.43
C PHE A 389 -1.45 -4.03 -8.48
N THR A 390 -2.55 -4.76 -8.69
CA THR A 390 -2.57 -6.24 -8.58
C THR A 390 -2.72 -6.98 -9.90
N VAL A 391 -3.46 -6.42 -10.87
CA VAL A 391 -3.81 -7.09 -12.14
C VAL A 391 -2.96 -6.60 -13.30
N ARG A 392 -2.73 -5.29 -13.39
CA ARG A 392 -2.05 -4.66 -14.53
C ARG A 392 -0.62 -5.21 -14.70
N PRO A 393 -0.27 -5.83 -15.84
CA PRO A 393 1.10 -6.25 -16.11
C PRO A 393 2.02 -5.02 -16.29
N PRO A 394 3.23 -4.99 -15.70
CA PRO A 394 4.15 -3.86 -15.86
C PRO A 394 4.82 -3.83 -17.25
N VAL A 395 5.03 -2.64 -17.80
CA VAL A 395 5.71 -2.41 -19.09
C VAL A 395 6.72 -1.26 -18.97
N ARG A 396 6.31 -0.11 -18.43
CA ARG A 396 7.18 1.07 -18.24
C ARG A 396 8.08 0.91 -17.02
N ALA A 397 9.18 1.66 -16.95
CA ALA A 397 10.13 1.59 -15.84
C ALA A 397 9.46 1.84 -14.47
N GLN A 398 8.64 2.87 -14.34
CA GLN A 398 7.92 3.20 -13.10
C GLN A 398 6.89 2.11 -12.72
N GLU A 399 6.24 1.49 -13.72
CA GLU A 399 5.32 0.37 -13.47
C GLU A 399 6.06 -0.88 -13.01
N TRP A 400 7.26 -1.13 -13.55
CA TRP A 400 8.14 -2.19 -13.08
C TRP A 400 8.64 -1.93 -11.67
N GLU A 401 8.95 -0.67 -11.35
CA GLU A 401 9.30 -0.27 -9.99
C GLU A 401 8.14 -0.56 -9.02
N LEU A 402 6.92 -0.10 -9.31
CA LEU A 402 5.75 -0.40 -8.49
C LEU A 402 5.51 -1.91 -8.35
N TRP A 403 5.54 -2.63 -9.46
CA TRP A 403 5.23 -4.05 -9.47
C TRP A 403 6.30 -4.86 -8.73
N TRP A 404 7.58 -4.61 -9.00
CA TRP A 404 8.69 -5.34 -8.40
C TRP A 404 8.93 -4.93 -6.95
N PHE A 405 9.05 -3.62 -6.65
CA PHE A 405 9.34 -3.14 -5.29
C PHE A 405 8.11 -3.13 -4.39
N GLY A 406 6.95 -2.75 -4.92
CA GLY A 406 5.70 -2.68 -4.17
C GLY A 406 4.96 -4.02 -4.16
N SER A 407 4.42 -4.42 -5.31
CA SER A 407 3.42 -5.49 -5.40
C SER A 407 3.99 -6.90 -5.16
N LYS A 408 5.26 -7.16 -5.54
CA LYS A 408 5.89 -8.49 -5.44
C LYS A 408 6.89 -8.65 -4.31
N ASP A 409 7.22 -7.59 -3.57
CA ASP A 409 8.05 -7.73 -2.38
C ASP A 409 7.36 -8.62 -1.33
N PRO A 410 8.06 -9.62 -0.75
CA PRO A 410 7.43 -10.59 0.13
C PRO A 410 6.71 -10.03 1.36
N GLN A 411 7.23 -8.95 1.97
CA GLN A 411 6.59 -8.35 3.15
C GLN A 411 5.53 -7.35 2.74
N VAL A 412 5.81 -6.50 1.74
CA VAL A 412 4.82 -5.51 1.26
C VAL A 412 3.58 -6.23 0.74
N ALA A 413 3.75 -7.27 -0.08
CA ALA A 413 2.64 -8.08 -0.58
C ALA A 413 1.87 -8.78 0.54
N HIS A 414 2.54 -9.22 1.60
CA HIS A 414 1.88 -9.78 2.77
C HIS A 414 1.07 -8.72 3.53
N THR A 415 1.62 -7.52 3.71
CA THR A 415 0.94 -6.38 4.31
C THR A 415 -0.30 -6.00 3.51
N LEU A 416 -0.18 -5.85 2.19
CA LEU A 416 -1.30 -5.49 1.30
C LEU A 416 -2.33 -6.62 1.17
N GLY A 417 -1.88 -7.88 1.11
CA GLY A 417 -2.77 -9.02 0.93
C GLY A 417 -3.48 -9.50 2.20
N ARG A 418 -3.04 -9.12 3.41
CA ARG A 418 -3.62 -9.64 4.67
C ARG A 418 -3.89 -8.59 5.74
N HIS A 419 -3.44 -7.35 5.55
CA HIS A 419 -3.57 -6.29 6.54
C HIS A 419 -4.11 -4.98 5.98
N PHE A 420 -4.54 -4.97 4.72
CA PHE A 420 -5.13 -3.81 4.05
C PHE A 420 -6.65 -3.99 3.92
N PHE A 421 -7.41 -3.50 4.90
CA PHE A 421 -8.86 -3.54 4.89
C PHE A 421 -9.41 -2.24 4.32
N TRP A 422 -9.82 -2.25 3.04
CA TRP A 422 -10.18 -1.05 2.28
C TRP A 422 -11.12 -0.11 3.05
N SER A 423 -12.09 -0.68 3.77
CA SER A 423 -13.12 0.03 4.51
C SER A 423 -12.60 0.76 5.77
N GLU A 424 -11.49 0.29 6.36
CA GLU A 424 -10.76 1.01 7.43
C GLU A 424 -9.75 2.03 6.87
N CYS A 425 -9.34 1.85 5.61
CA CYS A 425 -8.30 2.61 4.95
C CYS A 425 -8.83 3.82 4.16
N VAL A 426 -10.07 3.75 3.67
CA VAL A 426 -10.70 4.82 2.88
C VAL A 426 -10.97 6.05 3.74
N LEU A 427 -10.71 7.22 3.17
CA LEU A 427 -11.07 8.53 3.72
C LEU A 427 -12.07 9.19 2.76
N TRP A 428 -13.29 9.39 3.21
CA TRP A 428 -14.36 10.01 2.42
C TRP A 428 -14.22 11.52 2.41
N ARG A 429 -14.79 12.19 1.41
CA ARG A 429 -14.86 13.66 1.40
C ARG A 429 -15.61 14.20 2.61
N ASP A 430 -16.77 13.63 2.93
CA ASP A 430 -17.57 14.06 4.08
C ASP A 430 -16.80 13.85 5.40
N ASP A 431 -15.93 12.83 5.50
CA ASP A 431 -15.04 12.69 6.67
C ASP A 431 -14.12 13.92 6.79
N ILE A 432 -13.55 14.37 5.67
CA ILE A 432 -12.65 15.53 5.63
C ILE A 432 -13.41 16.81 5.98
N GLU A 433 -14.59 17.03 5.40
CA GLU A 433 -15.45 18.18 5.69
C GLU A 433 -15.83 18.22 7.18
N ASN A 434 -16.29 17.09 7.73
CA ASN A 434 -16.59 16.97 9.16
C ASN A 434 -15.38 17.28 10.05
N LEU A 435 -14.16 16.86 9.66
CA LEU A 435 -12.95 17.16 10.42
C LEU A 435 -12.58 18.65 10.36
N ILE A 436 -12.80 19.29 9.21
CA ILE A 436 -12.59 20.73 9.05
C ILE A 436 -13.60 21.50 9.92
N GLU A 437 -14.88 21.18 9.83
CA GLU A 437 -15.94 21.84 10.59
C GLU A 437 -15.78 21.65 12.10
N LYS A 438 -15.55 20.41 12.54
CA LYS A 438 -15.52 20.07 13.97
C LYS A 438 -14.24 20.51 14.67
N HIS A 439 -13.10 20.48 13.98
CA HIS A 439 -11.79 20.69 14.59
C HIS A 439 -11.04 21.90 14.04
N ASN A 440 -11.67 22.70 13.16
CA ASN A 440 -11.01 23.74 12.38
C ASN A 440 -9.71 23.23 11.75
N MET A 441 -9.75 21.98 11.27
CA MET A 441 -8.58 21.31 10.71
C MET A 441 -8.29 21.90 9.34
N ARG A 442 -7.01 22.19 9.06
CA ARG A 442 -6.57 22.59 7.72
C ARG A 442 -6.12 21.35 6.95
N PHE A 443 -6.58 21.17 5.73
CA PHE A 443 -6.32 19.97 4.94
C PHE A 443 -5.74 20.36 3.58
N THR A 444 -4.58 19.82 3.23
CA THR A 444 -4.03 19.90 1.86
C THR A 444 -3.79 18.50 1.30
N ALA A 445 -4.32 18.23 0.11
CA ALA A 445 -3.90 17.11 -0.72
C ALA A 445 -2.92 17.61 -1.81
N SER A 446 -1.72 17.05 -1.86
CA SER A 446 -0.74 17.28 -2.91
C SER A 446 -0.83 16.14 -3.93
N LEU A 447 -1.15 16.46 -5.18
CA LEU A 447 -1.48 15.49 -6.22
C LEU A 447 -0.56 15.61 -7.44
N SER A 448 0.06 14.50 -7.82
CA SER A 448 0.90 14.38 -9.02
C SER A 448 0.05 14.04 -10.25
N GLU A 449 0.14 14.83 -11.33
CA GLU A 449 -0.76 14.71 -12.50
C GLU A 449 -0.72 13.33 -13.16
N GLU A 450 0.47 12.76 -13.33
CA GLU A 450 0.70 11.52 -14.08
C GLU A 450 0.84 10.31 -13.16
N ASP A 451 0.30 10.38 -11.94
CA ASP A 451 0.37 9.31 -10.94
C ASP A 451 -0.14 7.97 -11.50
N LEU A 452 0.74 6.99 -11.52
CA LEU A 452 0.46 5.66 -12.07
C LEU A 452 -0.43 4.77 -11.17
N ILE A 453 -0.61 5.15 -9.90
CA ILE A 453 -1.37 4.41 -8.88
C ILE A 453 -2.75 5.01 -8.68
N VAL A 454 -2.81 6.33 -8.44
CA VAL A 454 -4.02 7.07 -8.06
C VAL A 454 -4.49 7.89 -9.24
N ASN A 455 -5.78 7.84 -9.58
CA ASN A 455 -6.32 8.80 -10.54
C ASN A 455 -6.45 10.19 -9.88
N THR A 456 -5.38 10.98 -9.97
CA THR A 456 -5.31 12.28 -9.30
C THR A 456 -6.25 13.31 -9.86
N ARG A 457 -6.62 13.24 -11.15
CA ARG A 457 -7.65 14.11 -11.74
C ARG A 457 -9.02 13.86 -11.12
N ALA A 458 -9.39 12.59 -10.94
CA ALA A 458 -10.63 12.22 -10.26
C ALA A 458 -10.60 12.61 -8.78
N VAL A 459 -9.48 12.37 -8.07
CA VAL A 459 -9.31 12.80 -6.68
C VAL A 459 -9.42 14.33 -6.56
N ARG A 460 -8.83 15.09 -7.48
CA ARG A 460 -8.94 16.55 -7.51
C ARG A 460 -10.38 16.99 -7.65
N SER A 461 -11.10 16.47 -8.65
CA SER A 461 -12.49 16.81 -8.93
C SER A 461 -13.40 16.42 -7.74
N TYR A 462 -13.15 15.26 -7.14
CA TYR A 462 -13.85 14.78 -5.95
C TYR A 462 -13.68 15.75 -4.77
N LEU A 463 -12.44 16.12 -4.44
CA LEU A 463 -12.16 16.99 -3.30
C LEU A 463 -12.60 18.45 -3.52
N THR A 464 -12.49 18.97 -4.73
CA THR A 464 -12.76 20.40 -5.01
C THR A 464 -14.20 20.67 -5.43
N LYS A 465 -14.77 19.82 -6.28
CA LYS A 465 -16.09 20.03 -6.92
C LYS A 465 -17.18 19.09 -6.41
N GLY A 466 -16.79 17.99 -5.78
CA GLY A 466 -17.73 16.99 -5.26
C GLY A 466 -18.18 16.04 -6.34
N SER A 467 -17.46 16.04 -7.47
CA SER A 467 -17.74 15.17 -8.60
C SER A 467 -17.44 13.74 -8.19
N ILE A 468 -18.44 12.88 -8.31
CA ILE A 468 -18.29 11.45 -8.10
C ILE A 468 -17.80 10.86 -9.43
N PRO A 469 -16.65 10.17 -9.45
CA PRO A 469 -16.12 9.59 -10.67
C PRO A 469 -16.69 8.19 -10.94
N ASP A 470 -16.70 7.79 -12.22
CA ASP A 470 -17.01 6.41 -12.61
C ASP A 470 -15.75 5.69 -13.12
N PRO A 471 -15.55 4.40 -12.77
CA PRO A 471 -14.41 3.64 -13.25
C PRO A 471 -14.59 3.17 -14.69
N VAL A 472 -13.57 3.38 -15.52
CA VAL A 472 -13.58 2.99 -16.92
C VAL A 472 -12.29 2.27 -17.28
N LEU A 473 -12.43 1.18 -18.03
CA LEU A 473 -11.29 0.48 -18.63
C LEU A 473 -10.95 1.12 -19.96
N VAL A 474 -9.78 1.72 -20.02
CA VAL A 474 -9.26 2.37 -21.22
C VAL A 474 -8.05 1.59 -21.75
N ASP A 475 -7.89 1.63 -23.08
CA ASP A 475 -6.71 1.07 -23.70
C ASP A 475 -5.49 1.89 -23.30
N SER A 476 -4.45 1.19 -22.83
CA SER A 476 -3.19 1.82 -22.48
C SER A 476 -2.41 2.20 -23.73
N PRO A 477 -1.54 3.21 -23.64
CA PRO A 477 -0.54 3.47 -24.67
C PRO A 477 0.29 2.20 -24.97
N PRO A 478 0.88 2.09 -26.18
CA PRO A 478 1.42 0.84 -26.70
C PRO A 478 2.31 0.05 -25.71
N PRO A 479 2.26 -1.30 -25.74
CA PRO A 479 1.73 -2.13 -26.83
C PRO A 479 0.18 -2.31 -26.84
N PRO A 480 -0.44 -2.48 -28.03
CA PRO A 480 -1.89 -2.59 -28.20
C PRO A 480 -2.48 -3.84 -27.53
N GLY A 481 -3.74 -3.75 -27.09
CA GLY A 481 -4.45 -4.81 -26.36
C GLY A 481 -4.27 -4.77 -24.84
N ARG A 482 -3.59 -3.75 -24.32
CA ARG A 482 -3.43 -3.52 -22.88
C ARG A 482 -4.51 -2.58 -22.38
N LYS A 483 -5.09 -2.89 -21.22
CA LYS A 483 -6.06 -2.03 -20.54
C LYS A 483 -5.51 -1.55 -19.21
N HIS A 484 -5.86 -0.34 -18.81
CA HIS A 484 -5.73 0.12 -17.44
C HIS A 484 -7.08 0.67 -16.97
N MET A 485 -7.29 0.64 -15.65
CA MET A 485 -8.47 1.26 -15.06
C MET A 485 -8.16 2.73 -14.81
N THR A 486 -9.06 3.59 -15.25
CA THR A 486 -9.05 5.02 -14.96
C THR A 486 -10.40 5.42 -14.37
N LEU A 487 -10.49 6.63 -13.85
CA LEU A 487 -11.71 7.22 -13.33
C LEU A 487 -12.08 8.38 -14.26
N GLN A 488 -13.29 8.35 -14.81
CA GLN A 488 -13.86 9.44 -15.60
C GLN A 488 -14.66 10.37 -14.69
N THR A 489 -14.51 11.66 -14.91
CA THR A 489 -15.27 12.71 -14.21
C THR A 489 -16.11 13.49 -15.22
N GLU A 490 -17.31 13.89 -14.84
CA GLU A 490 -18.26 14.64 -15.70
C GLU A 490 -17.70 15.96 -16.26
N PHE A 491 -16.73 16.56 -15.56
CA PHE A 491 -16.06 17.78 -15.98
C PHE A 491 -14.69 17.47 -16.59
N PRO A 492 -14.53 17.43 -17.93
CA PRO A 492 -13.21 17.49 -18.56
C PRO A 492 -12.60 18.85 -18.20
N GLU A 493 -11.53 18.85 -17.41
CA GLU A 493 -10.93 20.09 -16.90
C GLU A 493 -10.41 20.96 -18.06
N THR A 494 -11.07 22.11 -18.25
CA THR A 494 -10.61 23.24 -19.07
C THR A 494 -10.10 24.40 -18.22
N GLU A 495 -10.13 24.29 -16.89
CA GLU A 495 -9.71 25.34 -15.96
C GLU A 495 -8.18 25.41 -15.86
N SER A 496 -7.62 26.58 -16.17
CA SER A 496 -6.18 26.81 -16.18
C SER A 496 -5.54 26.55 -14.82
N ASP A 497 -4.38 25.87 -14.84
CA ASP A 497 -3.52 25.52 -13.70
C ASP A 497 -3.18 26.68 -12.73
N ALA A 498 -3.38 27.93 -13.17
CA ALA A 498 -2.99 29.13 -12.45
C ALA A 498 -3.87 29.47 -11.23
N GLU A 499 -5.16 29.10 -11.23
CA GLU A 499 -6.06 29.44 -10.11
C GLU A 499 -5.93 28.49 -8.91
N HIS A 500 -5.60 27.22 -9.15
CA HIS A 500 -5.55 26.18 -8.12
C HIS A 500 -4.23 26.15 -7.34
N ASN A 501 -3.16 26.79 -7.85
CA ASN A 501 -1.91 26.97 -7.10
C ASN A 501 -1.94 28.16 -6.11
N ARG A 502 -3.05 28.88 -6.00
CA ARG A 502 -3.23 29.89 -4.95
C ARG A 502 -3.63 29.23 -3.63
N TRP A 503 -2.66 28.56 -3.02
CA TRP A 503 -2.80 28.00 -1.68
C TRP A 503 -2.95 29.12 -0.63
N LYS A 504 -4.00 29.05 0.18
CA LYS A 504 -4.42 30.05 1.17
C LYS A 504 -4.12 29.62 2.61
N GLY A 505 -4.00 28.32 2.86
CA GLY A 505 -3.72 27.74 4.18
C GLY A 505 -4.95 27.53 5.06
N SER A 506 -6.14 27.35 4.47
CA SER A 506 -7.42 27.23 5.22
C SER A 506 -8.39 26.27 4.55
N GLY A 507 -9.13 25.50 5.36
CA GLY A 507 -10.14 24.56 4.85
C GLY A 507 -9.52 23.37 4.11
N LEU A 508 -10.22 22.90 3.07
CA LEU A 508 -9.77 21.86 2.14
C LEU A 508 -9.13 22.49 0.91
N GLU A 509 -7.87 22.17 0.65
CA GLU A 509 -7.12 22.67 -0.52
C GLU A 509 -6.43 21.52 -1.26
N VAL A 510 -6.25 21.70 -2.57
CA VAL A 510 -5.54 20.77 -3.43
C VAL A 510 -4.36 21.49 -4.08
N LEU A 511 -3.17 20.94 -3.93
CA LEU A 511 -1.96 21.37 -4.61
C LEU A 511 -1.69 20.43 -5.79
N TRP A 512 -1.49 20.98 -6.98
CA TRP A 512 -1.42 20.22 -8.22
C TRP A 512 -0.03 20.31 -8.87
N TRP A 513 0.53 19.17 -9.28
CA TRP A 513 1.88 19.06 -9.83
C TRP A 513 1.88 18.48 -11.25
N ASN A 514 2.03 19.35 -12.24
CA ASN A 514 2.02 18.99 -13.66
C ASN A 514 3.22 18.14 -14.06
N GLY A 515 2.98 17.05 -14.80
CA GLY A 515 4.03 16.16 -15.30
C GLY A 515 4.79 15.36 -14.24
N TYR A 516 4.32 15.35 -12.98
CA TYR A 516 4.88 14.52 -11.93
C TYR A 516 4.17 13.17 -11.89
N ASP A 517 4.95 12.11 -11.75
CA ASP A 517 4.47 10.78 -11.37
C ASP A 517 4.46 10.65 -9.83
N HIS A 518 3.88 9.58 -9.31
CA HIS A 518 3.75 9.26 -7.89
C HIS A 518 5.08 9.45 -7.14
N ALA A 519 5.05 10.16 -6.01
CA ALA A 519 6.21 10.55 -5.21
C ALA A 519 7.22 11.50 -5.87
N GLY A 520 7.06 11.84 -7.16
CA GLY A 520 8.02 12.62 -7.92
C GLY A 520 8.27 14.02 -7.33
N VAL A 521 7.25 14.60 -6.69
CA VAL A 521 7.33 15.90 -6.01
C VAL A 521 8.39 15.94 -4.90
N LEU A 522 8.81 14.79 -4.38
CA LEU A 522 9.84 14.69 -3.35
C LEU A 522 11.27 14.73 -3.91
N HIS A 523 11.46 14.65 -5.24
CA HIS A 523 12.79 14.54 -5.84
C HIS A 523 13.53 15.87 -5.94
N THR A 524 12.86 16.96 -6.30
CA THR A 524 13.51 18.26 -6.46
C THR A 524 13.45 19.07 -5.16
N ARG A 525 14.50 19.86 -4.90
CA ARG A 525 14.53 20.70 -3.70
C ARG A 525 13.49 21.81 -3.73
N GLU A 526 13.22 22.38 -4.91
CA GLU A 526 12.24 23.47 -5.04
C GLU A 526 10.85 23.02 -4.60
N ASP A 527 10.43 21.84 -5.04
CA ASP A 527 9.08 21.32 -4.77
C ASP A 527 8.94 20.86 -3.32
N ARG A 528 9.99 20.21 -2.78
CA ARG A 528 10.07 19.92 -1.35
C ARG A 528 9.93 21.17 -0.49
N LEU A 529 10.53 22.29 -0.89
CA LEU A 529 10.42 23.55 -0.16
C LEU A 529 9.01 24.15 -0.26
N LYS A 530 8.30 23.98 -1.39
CA LYS A 530 6.88 24.37 -1.49
C LYS A 530 6.01 23.56 -0.53
N LEU A 531 6.20 22.24 -0.47
CA LEU A 531 5.51 21.38 0.51
C LEU A 531 5.86 21.75 1.96
N ALA A 532 7.14 22.03 2.25
CA ALA A 532 7.57 22.44 3.58
C ALA A 532 6.93 23.75 4.04
N LYS A 533 6.67 24.71 3.13
CA LYS A 533 5.99 25.98 3.47
C LYS A 533 4.56 25.75 3.99
N ILE A 534 3.84 24.78 3.43
CA ILE A 534 2.51 24.38 3.91
C ILE A 534 2.60 23.90 5.36
N VAL A 535 3.58 23.04 5.65
CA VAL A 535 3.82 22.52 7.00
C VAL A 535 4.18 23.66 7.96
N VAL A 536 5.01 24.62 7.54
CA VAL A 536 5.37 25.80 8.36
C VAL A 536 4.14 26.58 8.78
N GLU A 537 3.22 26.85 7.85
CA GLU A 537 1.96 27.53 8.19
C GLU A 537 1.09 26.71 9.11
N TYR A 538 1.00 25.39 8.88
CA TYR A 538 0.22 24.49 9.73
C TYR A 538 0.78 24.43 11.16
N CYS A 539 2.08 24.65 11.32
CA CYS A 539 2.70 24.69 12.63
C CYS A 539 2.48 26.01 13.39
N LYS A 540 1.97 27.09 12.79
CA LYS A 540 1.86 28.40 13.47
C LYS A 540 0.90 28.47 14.66
N GLY A 541 0.12 27.41 14.91
CA GLY A 541 -0.89 27.39 15.97
C GLY A 541 -2.11 28.24 15.60
N THR A 542 -3.29 27.64 15.63
CA THR A 542 -4.57 28.36 15.68
C THR A 542 -5.27 28.05 16.98
#